data_AF-A0A1H1GAW1-F1
#
_entry.id   AF-A0A1H1GAW1-F1
#
_cell.length_a   1.000
_cell.length_b   1.000
_cell.length_c   1.000
_cell.angle_alpha   90.00
_cell.angle_beta   90.00
_cell.angle_gamma   90.00
#
_symmetry.space_group_name_H-M   'P 1'
#
loop_
_entity.id
_entity.type
_entity.pdbx_description
1 polymer ?
#
loop_
_entity_poly.entity_id
_entity_poly.type
_entity_poly.pdbx_seq_one_letter_code
_entity_poly.pdbx_strand_id
1 'polypeptide(L)'
;MEIAVDDFNREAARIHAEYGIAISPERVFNTPENSGLEQYIEVAIGIVAGKRPVAVYGSDSRRWTGAQSPRQVLALHEAAGDNTIDYLTQMALNIEVIKAKQDDLDRSLKKRCLRPNINGKPCQMRPLYQAGVGHQDGFGCWRHATDKEKRDLEESRISIEFKTSCPGCKARAGETCSIPTEGHLTPAQAGLKMVDGEWPRVRVLGGADIHVPRIELIHPRVLEPAE
;
A
#
# COMPACT_ATOMS: atom_id res chain seq x y z
N MET A 1 -11.13 -25.33 32.70
CA MET A 1 -10.22 -24.39 32.02
C MET A 1 -10.24 -24.64 30.52
N GLU A 2 -10.00 -25.87 30.05
CA GLU A 2 -10.08 -26.23 28.62
C GLU A 2 -11.44 -25.91 27.97
N ILE A 3 -12.56 -26.33 28.59
CA ILE A 3 -13.91 -26.04 28.07
C ILE A 3 -14.16 -24.52 27.88
N ALA A 4 -13.71 -23.69 28.82
CA ALA A 4 -13.89 -22.23 28.75
C ALA A 4 -13.03 -21.58 27.66
N VAL A 5 -11.84 -22.13 27.39
CA VAL A 5 -10.97 -21.68 26.30
C VAL A 5 -11.56 -22.08 24.94
N ASP A 6 -12.13 -23.28 24.84
CA ASP A 6 -12.79 -23.76 23.62
C ASP A 6 -14.04 -22.94 23.27
N ASP A 7 -14.86 -22.60 24.26
CA ASP A 7 -16.03 -21.74 24.06
C ASP A 7 -15.64 -20.33 23.63
N PHE A 8 -14.61 -19.74 24.25
CA PHE A 8 -14.06 -18.45 23.83
C PHE A 8 -13.54 -18.50 22.38
N ASN A 9 -12.75 -19.52 22.03
CA ASN A 9 -12.19 -19.65 20.69
C ASN A 9 -13.28 -19.81 19.64
N ARG A 10 -14.36 -20.54 19.96
CA ARG A 10 -15.52 -20.70 19.09
C ARG A 10 -16.23 -19.36 18.86
N GLU A 11 -16.42 -18.60 19.93
CA GLU A 11 -17.09 -17.29 19.85
C GLU A 11 -16.23 -16.25 19.12
N ALA A 12 -14.92 -16.23 19.37
CA ALA A 12 -13.97 -15.42 18.62
C ALA A 12 -13.98 -15.76 17.12
N ALA A 13 -14.03 -17.06 16.78
CA ALA A 13 -14.15 -17.52 15.40
C ALA A 13 -15.47 -17.09 14.76
N ARG A 14 -16.59 -17.17 15.49
CA ARG A 14 -17.90 -16.69 15.03
C ARG A 14 -17.87 -15.20 14.75
N ILE A 15 -17.39 -14.39 15.70
CA ILE A 15 -17.32 -12.93 15.57
C ILE A 15 -16.43 -12.51 14.38
N HIS A 16 -15.29 -13.18 14.19
CA HIS A 16 -14.45 -12.94 13.03
C HIS A 16 -15.17 -13.32 11.72
N ALA A 17 -15.80 -14.49 11.66
CA ALA A 17 -16.50 -14.95 10.46
C ALA A 17 -17.70 -14.06 10.08
N GLU A 18 -18.44 -13.59 11.07
CA GLU A 18 -19.69 -12.84 10.86
C GLU A 18 -19.46 -11.33 10.68
N TYR A 19 -18.52 -10.75 11.44
CA TYR A 19 -18.32 -9.30 11.49
C TYR A 19 -16.94 -8.86 11.01
N GLY A 20 -16.04 -9.78 10.65
CA GLY A 20 -14.67 -9.42 10.28
C GLY A 20 -13.89 -8.80 11.44
N ILE A 21 -14.25 -9.08 12.69
CA ILE A 21 -13.57 -8.52 13.87
C ILE A 21 -12.56 -9.55 14.41
N ALA A 22 -11.29 -9.15 14.53
CA ALA A 22 -10.23 -10.02 15.01
C ALA A 22 -10.15 -10.00 16.54
N ILE A 23 -10.45 -11.13 17.18
CA ILE A 23 -10.31 -11.34 18.63
C ILE A 23 -9.20 -12.35 18.89
N SER A 24 -8.12 -11.93 19.57
CA SER A 24 -6.98 -12.79 19.89
C SER A 24 -7.02 -13.26 21.36
N PRO A 25 -6.83 -14.58 21.62
CA PRO A 25 -6.88 -15.13 22.98
C PRO A 25 -5.76 -14.62 23.90
N GLU A 26 -4.58 -14.27 23.35
CA GLU A 26 -3.42 -13.82 24.13
C GLU A 26 -3.63 -12.51 24.92
N ARG A 27 -4.67 -11.73 24.58
CA ARG A 27 -5.03 -10.50 25.31
C ARG A 27 -6.06 -10.69 26.42
N VAL A 28 -6.65 -11.89 26.56
CA VAL A 28 -7.74 -12.13 27.52
C VAL A 28 -7.22 -12.68 28.86
N PHE A 29 -5.91 -12.82 29.03
CA PHE A 29 -5.34 -13.16 30.34
C PHE A 29 -5.42 -11.97 31.31
N ASN A 30 -6.38 -12.07 32.24
CA ASN A 30 -6.58 -11.31 33.48
C ASN A 30 -5.50 -10.28 33.84
N THR A 31 -5.59 -9.09 33.24
CA THR A 31 -5.22 -7.85 33.93
C THR A 31 -6.50 -7.07 34.26
N PRO A 32 -6.52 -6.26 35.34
CA PRO A 32 -7.66 -5.38 35.67
C PRO A 32 -8.11 -4.45 34.54
N GLU A 33 -7.25 -4.28 33.53
CA GLU A 33 -7.43 -3.49 32.31
C GLU A 33 -8.33 -4.16 31.24
N ASN A 34 -8.70 -5.44 31.42
CA ASN A 34 -9.58 -6.17 30.49
C ASN A 34 -11.08 -5.84 30.66
N SER A 35 -11.44 -5.06 31.68
CA SER A 35 -12.81 -4.58 31.94
C SER A 35 -13.41 -3.70 30.82
N GLY A 36 -12.61 -3.26 29.84
CA GLY A 36 -13.09 -2.50 28.69
C GLY A 36 -13.20 -3.30 27.38
N LEU A 37 -12.64 -4.52 27.27
CA LEU A 37 -12.58 -5.22 25.99
C LEU A 37 -13.96 -5.68 25.51
N GLU A 38 -14.79 -6.20 26.41
CA GLU A 38 -16.18 -6.59 26.12
C GLU A 38 -16.99 -5.40 25.58
N GLN A 39 -16.84 -4.23 26.20
CA GLN A 39 -17.47 -3.00 25.72
C GLN A 39 -17.01 -2.63 24.30
N TYR A 40 -15.71 -2.75 24.00
CA TYR A 40 -15.23 -2.51 22.63
C TYR A 40 -15.77 -3.55 21.64
N ILE A 41 -15.90 -4.81 22.04
CA ILE A 41 -16.47 -5.87 21.18
C ILE A 41 -17.92 -5.52 20.84
N GLU A 42 -18.76 -5.20 21.83
CA GLU A 42 -20.16 -4.84 21.61
C GLU A 42 -20.30 -3.61 20.71
N VAL A 43 -19.50 -2.57 20.95
CA VAL A 43 -19.50 -1.35 20.12
C VAL A 43 -19.07 -1.67 18.69
N ALA A 44 -18.01 -2.47 18.51
CA ALA A 44 -17.53 -2.87 17.19
C ALA A 44 -18.58 -3.69 16.43
N ILE A 45 -19.24 -4.65 17.09
CA ILE A 45 -20.36 -5.40 16.52
C ILE A 45 -21.48 -4.42 16.12
N GLY A 46 -21.84 -3.47 16.97
CA GLY A 46 -22.86 -2.46 16.66
C GLY A 46 -22.51 -1.56 15.46
N ILE A 47 -21.23 -1.23 15.27
CA ILE A 47 -20.72 -0.50 14.10
C ILE A 47 -20.90 -1.35 12.84
N VAL A 48 -20.43 -2.61 12.88
CA VAL A 48 -20.45 -3.50 11.71
C VAL A 48 -21.88 -3.90 11.33
N ALA A 49 -22.66 -4.41 12.30
CA ALA A 49 -24.05 -4.81 12.09
C ALA A 49 -24.95 -3.63 11.70
N GLY A 50 -24.66 -2.44 12.25
CA GLY A 50 -25.34 -1.20 11.89
C GLY A 50 -24.88 -0.58 10.56
N LYS A 51 -23.97 -1.23 9.82
CA LYS A 51 -23.37 -0.75 8.57
C LYS A 51 -22.87 0.70 8.67
N ARG A 52 -22.26 1.03 9.80
CA ARG A 52 -21.76 2.38 10.05
C ARG A 52 -20.49 2.66 9.23
N PRO A 53 -20.31 3.90 8.77
CA PRO A 53 -19.16 4.27 7.95
C PRO A 53 -17.85 4.15 8.72
N VAL A 54 -16.78 3.78 8.03
CA VAL A 54 -15.42 3.70 8.58
C VAL A 54 -14.38 4.29 7.63
N ALA A 55 -13.30 4.82 8.19
CA ALA A 55 -12.19 5.35 7.42
C ALA A 55 -11.52 4.29 6.52
N VAL A 56 -11.05 4.75 5.36
CA VAL A 56 -10.28 3.93 4.40
C VAL A 56 -8.91 3.55 4.97
N TYR A 57 -8.31 4.43 5.78
CA TYR A 57 -6.96 4.32 6.30
C TYR A 57 -7.00 4.15 7.83
N GLY A 58 -6.11 3.29 8.34
CA GLY A 58 -5.86 3.15 9.77
C GLY A 58 -5.14 4.35 10.36
N SER A 59 -4.94 4.32 11.69
CA SER A 59 -4.22 5.37 12.42
C SER A 59 -2.74 5.52 12.02
N ASP A 60 -2.17 4.50 11.39
CA ASP A 60 -0.84 4.52 10.78
C ASP A 60 -0.84 5.03 9.32
N SER A 61 -1.98 5.59 8.88
CA SER A 61 -2.26 6.04 7.52
C SER A 61 -2.22 4.94 6.46
N ARG A 62 -2.11 3.65 6.83
CA ARG A 62 -2.10 2.55 5.86
C ARG A 62 -3.51 2.09 5.55
N ARG A 63 -3.70 1.64 4.30
CA ARG A 63 -4.94 0.96 3.93
C ARG A 63 -4.95 -0.42 4.60
N TRP A 64 -6.00 -0.71 5.35
CA TRP A 64 -6.14 -1.94 6.11
C TRP A 64 -6.80 -3.04 5.26
N THR A 65 -6.30 -4.28 5.30
CA THR A 65 -6.70 -5.36 4.37
C THR A 65 -7.28 -6.59 5.05
N GLY A 66 -7.63 -6.49 6.32
CA GLY A 66 -8.13 -7.65 7.03
C GLY A 66 -8.92 -7.25 8.25
N ALA A 67 -9.36 -8.29 8.96
CA ALA A 67 -10.11 -8.15 10.18
C ALA A 67 -9.38 -7.25 11.19
N GLN A 68 -10.11 -6.30 11.74
CA GLN A 68 -9.59 -5.30 12.67
C GLN A 68 -9.96 -5.70 14.09
N SER A 69 -9.10 -5.37 15.06
CA SER A 69 -9.48 -5.53 16.47
C SER A 69 -10.63 -4.58 16.84
N PRO A 70 -11.42 -4.89 17.89
CA PRO A 70 -12.55 -4.06 18.28
C PRO A 70 -12.21 -2.57 18.45
N ARG A 71 -11.06 -2.26 19.06
CA ARG A 71 -10.57 -0.88 19.23
C ARG A 71 -10.27 -0.19 17.90
N GLN A 72 -9.72 -0.93 16.94
CA GLN A 72 -9.43 -0.38 15.61
C GLN A 72 -10.72 -0.11 14.82
N VAL A 73 -11.74 -0.98 14.94
CA VAL A 73 -13.05 -0.73 14.31
C VAL A 73 -13.66 0.58 14.81
N LEU A 74 -13.64 0.81 16.13
CA LEU A 74 -14.10 2.07 16.70
C LEU A 74 -13.27 3.27 16.19
N ALA A 75 -11.94 3.19 16.24
CA ALA A 75 -11.09 4.29 15.79
C ALA A 75 -11.30 4.62 14.29
N LEU A 76 -11.51 3.60 13.45
CA LEU A 76 -11.84 3.80 12.04
C LEU A 76 -13.21 4.46 11.86
N HIS A 77 -14.21 4.09 12.68
CA HIS A 77 -15.51 4.73 12.68
C HIS A 77 -15.44 6.21 13.10
N GLU A 78 -14.65 6.52 14.14
CA GLU A 78 -14.45 7.90 14.61
C GLU A 78 -13.70 8.77 13.59
N ALA A 79 -12.80 8.17 12.82
CA ALA A 79 -12.06 8.85 11.74
C ALA A 79 -12.84 8.90 10.40
N ALA A 80 -14.05 8.36 10.34
CA ALA A 80 -14.87 8.30 9.14
C ALA A 80 -15.31 9.71 8.71
N GLY A 81 -15.22 10.00 7.41
CA GLY A 81 -15.73 11.25 6.82
C GLY A 81 -17.05 11.03 6.07
N ASP A 82 -17.67 12.12 5.61
CA ASP A 82 -19.00 12.10 4.98
C ASP A 82 -19.14 11.16 3.76
N ASN A 83 -18.03 10.85 3.09
CA ASN A 83 -17.99 10.00 1.89
C ASN A 83 -17.44 8.58 2.14
N THR A 84 -17.41 8.14 3.39
CA THR A 84 -16.92 6.80 3.75
C THR A 84 -18.05 5.76 3.75
N ILE A 85 -17.69 4.51 3.49
CA ILE A 85 -18.62 3.38 3.36
C ILE A 85 -18.54 2.47 4.60
N ASP A 86 -19.45 1.50 4.69
CA ASP A 86 -19.50 0.58 5.82
C ASP A 86 -18.27 -0.34 5.90
N TYR A 87 -18.04 -0.87 7.11
CA TYR A 87 -16.86 -1.67 7.44
C TYR A 87 -16.61 -2.87 6.51
N LEU A 88 -17.60 -3.73 6.30
CA LEU A 88 -17.39 -4.95 5.50
C LEU A 88 -17.15 -4.63 4.03
N THR A 89 -17.87 -3.63 3.50
CA THR A 89 -17.64 -3.16 2.13
C THR A 89 -16.25 -2.51 1.98
N GLN A 90 -15.83 -1.69 2.94
CA GLN A 90 -14.49 -1.08 2.94
C GLN A 90 -13.37 -2.12 3.01
N MET A 91 -13.56 -3.17 3.82
CA MET A 91 -12.62 -4.28 3.94
C MET A 91 -12.46 -5.00 2.60
N ALA A 92 -13.56 -5.38 1.96
CA ALA A 92 -13.55 -6.07 0.68
C ALA A 92 -12.83 -5.25 -0.39
N LEU A 93 -13.18 -3.96 -0.53
CA LEU A 93 -12.52 -3.06 -1.49
C LEU A 93 -11.04 -2.88 -1.19
N ASN A 94 -10.65 -2.79 0.08
CA ASN A 94 -9.24 -2.67 0.44
C ASN A 94 -8.44 -3.92 0.06
N ILE A 95 -9.01 -5.11 0.30
CA ILE A 95 -8.42 -6.39 -0.10
C ILE A 95 -8.25 -6.44 -1.62
N GLU A 96 -9.29 -6.11 -2.38
CA GLU A 96 -9.26 -6.13 -3.84
C GLU A 96 -8.22 -5.17 -4.42
N VAL A 97 -8.17 -3.93 -3.91
CA VAL A 97 -7.19 -2.93 -4.35
C VAL A 97 -5.76 -3.41 -4.10
N ILE A 98 -5.49 -3.98 -2.93
CA ILE A 98 -4.14 -4.44 -2.59
C ILE A 98 -3.77 -5.70 -3.37
N LYS A 99 -4.72 -6.62 -3.57
CA LYS A 99 -4.53 -7.78 -4.44
C LYS A 99 -4.22 -7.36 -5.88
N ALA A 100 -5.01 -6.45 -6.46
CA ALA A 100 -4.78 -5.93 -7.80
C ALA A 100 -3.40 -5.25 -7.93
N LYS A 101 -2.98 -4.47 -6.93
CA LYS A 101 -1.63 -3.89 -6.88
C LYS A 101 -0.53 -4.95 -6.83
N GLN A 102 -0.74 -6.05 -6.11
CA GLN A 102 0.22 -7.16 -6.01
C GLN A 102 0.31 -7.95 -7.32
N ASP A 103 -0.84 -8.29 -7.93
CA ASP A 103 -0.90 -9.02 -9.20
C ASP A 103 -0.25 -8.20 -10.34
N ASP A 104 -0.49 -6.89 -10.39
CA ASP A 104 0.19 -5.97 -11.31
C ASP A 104 1.71 -5.98 -11.11
N LEU A 105 2.16 -5.90 -9.85
CA LEU A 105 3.58 -5.93 -9.52
C LEU A 105 4.23 -7.24 -9.97
N ASP A 106 3.60 -8.38 -9.69
CA ASP A 106 4.11 -9.69 -10.04
C ASP A 106 4.15 -9.91 -11.56
N ARG A 107 3.12 -9.45 -12.28
CA ARG A 107 3.10 -9.42 -13.75
C ARG A 107 4.26 -8.59 -14.29
N SER A 108 4.46 -7.39 -13.74
CA SER A 108 5.53 -6.46 -14.09
C SER A 108 6.95 -6.96 -13.74
N LEU A 109 7.09 -7.80 -12.71
CA LEU A 109 8.36 -8.42 -12.32
C LEU A 109 8.79 -9.57 -13.25
N LYS A 110 7.82 -10.28 -13.83
CA LYS A 110 8.07 -11.42 -14.73
C LYS A 110 8.48 -10.99 -16.16
N LYS A 111 8.24 -9.74 -16.55
CA LYS A 111 8.53 -9.24 -17.91
C LYS A 111 10.03 -9.17 -18.21
N ARG A 112 10.38 -9.53 -19.45
CA ARG A 112 11.74 -9.63 -19.97
C ARG A 112 11.90 -8.78 -21.23
N CYS A 113 13.12 -8.31 -21.48
CA CYS A 113 13.43 -7.45 -22.63
C CYS A 113 13.28 -8.17 -23.97
N LEU A 114 13.66 -9.44 -24.05
CA LEU A 114 13.55 -10.34 -25.20
C LEU A 114 14.25 -9.90 -26.51
N ARG A 115 14.79 -8.68 -26.59
CA ARG A 115 15.58 -8.21 -27.75
C ARG A 115 16.81 -9.11 -27.97
N PRO A 116 17.25 -9.33 -29.22
CA PRO A 116 18.39 -10.20 -29.50
C PRO A 116 19.67 -9.66 -28.88
N ASN A 117 20.39 -10.51 -28.15
CA ASN A 117 21.77 -10.23 -27.74
C ASN A 117 22.74 -10.41 -28.92
N ILE A 118 24.02 -10.09 -28.72
CA ILE A 118 25.09 -10.28 -29.72
C ILE A 118 25.20 -11.72 -30.27
N ASN A 119 24.79 -12.72 -29.49
CA ASN A 119 24.76 -14.13 -29.89
C ASN A 119 23.40 -14.59 -30.45
N GLY A 120 22.51 -13.66 -30.82
CA GLY A 120 21.16 -13.94 -31.34
C GLY A 120 20.13 -14.46 -30.32
N LYS A 121 20.55 -14.83 -29.10
CA LYS A 121 19.65 -15.30 -28.03
C LYS A 121 18.82 -14.15 -27.42
N PRO A 122 17.57 -14.40 -26.99
CA PRO A 122 16.71 -13.35 -26.41
C PRO A 122 17.23 -12.87 -25.06
N CYS A 123 17.25 -11.55 -24.88
CA CYS A 123 17.69 -10.91 -23.64
C CYS A 123 16.75 -11.22 -22.46
N GLN A 124 17.32 -11.68 -21.35
CA GLN A 124 16.60 -12.00 -20.11
C GLN A 124 16.62 -10.87 -19.08
N MET A 125 17.20 -9.71 -19.43
CA MET A 125 17.16 -8.54 -18.54
C MET A 125 15.77 -7.94 -18.49
N ARG A 126 15.46 -7.24 -17.39
CA ARG A 126 14.20 -6.52 -17.26
C ARG A 126 14.16 -5.33 -18.24
N PRO A 127 13.03 -5.05 -18.91
CA PRO A 127 12.84 -3.81 -19.66
C PRO A 127 12.87 -2.60 -18.72
N LEU A 128 13.10 -1.41 -19.28
CA LEU A 128 13.06 -0.18 -18.49
C LEU A 128 11.63 0.11 -17.99
N TYR A 129 11.52 0.70 -16.79
CA TYR A 129 10.23 1.11 -16.23
C TYR A 129 9.72 2.34 -16.99
N GLN A 130 8.44 2.33 -17.36
CA GLN A 130 7.71 3.48 -17.90
C GLN A 130 6.64 3.94 -16.90
N ALA A 131 6.42 5.25 -16.79
CA ALA A 131 5.34 5.81 -15.98
C ALA A 131 3.96 5.38 -16.53
N GLY A 132 3.01 5.04 -15.66
CA GLY A 132 1.66 4.58 -16.03
C GLY A 132 1.58 3.13 -16.54
N VAL A 133 2.63 2.62 -17.19
CA VAL A 133 2.68 1.30 -17.85
C VAL A 133 3.51 0.27 -17.07
N GLY A 134 4.51 0.72 -16.31
CA GLY A 134 5.43 -0.16 -15.61
C GLY A 134 6.47 -0.79 -16.55
N HIS A 135 6.76 -2.08 -16.36
CA HIS A 135 7.72 -2.84 -17.18
C HIS A 135 7.02 -3.66 -18.28
N GLN A 136 5.70 -3.49 -18.45
CA GLN A 136 4.86 -4.44 -19.19
C GLN A 136 4.99 -4.27 -20.70
N ASP A 137 4.98 -3.01 -21.15
CA ASP A 137 5.26 -2.59 -22.53
C ASP A 137 6.51 -1.70 -22.59
N GLY A 138 7.43 -1.94 -21.64
CA GLY A 138 8.64 -1.17 -21.48
C GLY A 138 9.53 -1.26 -22.71
N PHE A 139 10.27 -0.19 -22.96
CA PHE A 139 11.40 -0.16 -23.87
C PHE A 139 12.38 -1.32 -23.57
N GLY A 140 13.33 -1.55 -24.48
CA GLY A 140 14.40 -2.52 -24.23
C GLY A 140 15.07 -2.29 -22.87
N CYS A 141 15.75 -3.31 -22.32
CA CYS A 141 16.59 -3.09 -21.14
C CYS A 141 17.62 -1.98 -21.43
N TRP A 142 18.27 -1.41 -20.41
CA TRP A 142 19.19 -0.27 -20.59
C TRP A 142 20.21 -0.43 -21.74
N ARG A 143 20.70 -1.65 -21.98
CA ARG A 143 21.63 -1.96 -23.07
C ARG A 143 20.99 -2.00 -24.46
N HIS A 144 19.72 -2.40 -24.55
CA HIS A 144 19.01 -2.54 -25.81
C HIS A 144 18.05 -1.38 -26.10
N ALA A 145 17.81 -0.49 -25.15
CA ALA A 145 17.03 0.72 -25.36
C ALA A 145 17.74 1.65 -26.34
N THR A 146 17.01 2.14 -27.34
CA THR A 146 17.50 3.15 -28.29
C THR A 146 17.66 4.51 -27.59
N ASP A 147 18.41 5.42 -28.20
CA ASP A 147 18.59 6.76 -27.64
C ASP A 147 17.27 7.54 -27.60
N LYS A 148 16.36 7.30 -28.55
CA LYS A 148 15.00 7.86 -28.52
C LYS A 148 14.24 7.36 -27.28
N GLU A 149 14.22 6.06 -27.05
CA GLU A 149 13.54 5.45 -25.90
C GLU A 149 14.09 5.98 -24.57
N LYS A 150 15.41 6.16 -24.46
CA LYS A 150 16.02 6.75 -23.26
C LYS A 150 15.59 8.21 -23.06
N ARG A 151 15.55 9.01 -24.14
CA ARG A 151 15.07 10.40 -24.10
C ARG A 151 13.60 10.48 -23.70
N ASP A 152 12.74 9.62 -24.24
CA ASP A 152 11.32 9.59 -23.91
C ASP A 152 11.10 9.32 -22.39
N LEU A 153 11.90 8.42 -21.79
CA LEU A 153 11.88 8.18 -20.33
C LEU A 153 12.35 9.39 -19.52
N GLU A 154 13.38 10.08 -20.01
CA GLU A 154 13.91 11.27 -19.36
C GLU A 154 12.91 12.44 -19.41
N GLU A 155 12.27 12.67 -20.56
CA GLU A 155 11.20 13.66 -20.71
C GLU A 155 10.01 13.37 -19.79
N SER A 156 9.61 12.09 -19.69
CA SER A 156 8.58 11.65 -18.75
C SER A 156 8.98 11.95 -17.30
N ARG A 157 10.22 11.64 -16.90
CA ARG A 157 10.76 11.97 -15.57
C ARG A 157 10.68 13.48 -15.30
N ILE A 158 11.20 14.30 -16.20
CA ILE A 158 11.21 15.78 -16.05
C ILE A 158 9.79 16.32 -15.92
N SER A 159 8.85 15.80 -16.70
CA SER A 159 7.43 16.20 -16.62
C SER A 159 6.82 15.89 -15.26
N ILE A 160 7.07 14.69 -14.71
CA ILE A 160 6.57 14.29 -13.39
C ILE A 160 7.20 15.16 -12.30
N GLU A 161 8.52 15.36 -12.34
CA GLU A 161 9.23 16.21 -11.37
C GLU A 161 8.67 17.65 -11.35
N PHE A 162 8.49 18.24 -12.53
CA PHE A 162 7.94 19.58 -12.67
C PHE A 162 6.51 19.69 -12.13
N LYS A 163 5.61 18.80 -12.59
CA LYS A 163 4.18 18.84 -12.23
C LYS A 163 3.91 18.52 -10.76
N THR A 164 4.74 17.69 -10.14
CA THR A 164 4.48 17.22 -8.77
C THR A 164 5.12 18.05 -7.68
N SER A 165 6.11 18.92 -8.01
CA SER A 165 6.70 19.94 -7.11
C SER A 165 6.75 19.51 -5.63
N CYS A 166 7.32 18.32 -5.38
CA CYS A 166 6.94 17.43 -4.27
C CYS A 166 6.81 18.08 -2.87
N PRO A 167 5.61 18.02 -2.24
CA PRO A 167 5.36 18.58 -0.90
C PRO A 167 5.77 17.67 0.29
N GLY A 168 6.48 16.56 0.06
CA GLY A 168 6.83 15.59 1.10
C GLY A 168 8.14 14.83 0.81
N CYS A 169 9.23 15.56 0.65
CA CYS A 169 10.63 15.13 0.73
C CYS A 169 11.47 16.39 0.45
N LYS A 170 12.39 16.79 1.33
CA LYS A 170 13.23 18.00 1.15
C LYS A 170 14.42 17.79 0.20
N ALA A 171 14.54 16.63 -0.44
CA ALA A 171 15.62 16.36 -1.39
C ALA A 171 15.48 17.26 -2.64
N ARG A 172 16.60 17.81 -3.10
CA ARG A 172 16.64 18.64 -4.32
C ARG A 172 16.39 17.76 -5.55
N ALA A 173 15.95 18.37 -6.65
CA ALA A 173 15.80 17.66 -7.92
C ALA A 173 17.14 17.03 -8.34
N GLY A 174 17.15 15.73 -8.63
CA GLY A 174 18.35 14.98 -9.02
C GLY A 174 19.16 14.38 -7.86
N GLU A 175 18.80 14.61 -6.60
CA GLU A 175 19.43 13.95 -5.45
C GLU A 175 18.62 12.72 -5.01
N THR A 176 19.32 11.63 -4.70
CA THR A 176 18.73 10.45 -4.08
C THR A 176 18.03 10.86 -2.78
N CYS A 177 16.81 10.36 -2.55
CA CYS A 177 16.13 10.49 -1.27
C CYS A 177 16.85 9.66 -0.19
N SER A 178 18.03 10.10 0.22
CA SER A 178 18.74 9.58 1.38
C SER A 178 18.25 10.31 2.61
N ILE A 179 17.97 9.56 3.68
CA ILE A 179 17.75 10.08 5.03
C ILE A 179 19.15 10.47 5.56
N PRO A 180 19.54 11.75 5.64
CA PRO A 180 20.79 12.12 6.27
C PRO A 180 20.45 12.36 7.74
N THR A 181 20.51 11.34 8.57
CA THR A 181 20.43 11.59 10.03
C THR A 181 21.82 11.65 10.60
N GLU A 182 22.33 12.87 10.79
CA GLU A 182 23.40 13.15 11.75
C GLU A 182 22.91 13.05 13.21
N GLY A 183 21.64 12.67 13.47
CA GLY A 183 21.06 12.66 14.82
C GLY A 183 19.96 11.64 15.10
N HIS A 184 19.89 10.51 14.38
CA HIS A 184 18.91 9.44 14.60
C HIS A 184 17.43 9.89 14.71
N LEU A 185 17.03 10.97 14.04
CA LEU A 185 15.63 11.42 14.04
C LEU A 185 14.77 10.45 13.24
N THR A 186 13.60 10.10 13.81
CA THR A 186 12.58 9.35 13.08
C THR A 186 12.03 10.18 11.92
N PRO A 187 11.54 9.56 10.84
CA PRO A 187 11.03 10.33 9.70
C PRO A 187 9.85 11.27 10.01
N ALA A 188 9.04 10.97 11.03
CA ALA A 188 8.00 11.86 11.53
C ALA A 188 8.59 13.13 12.17
N GLN A 189 9.70 13.01 12.91
CA GLN A 189 10.44 14.13 13.50
C GLN A 189 11.14 14.99 12.43
N ALA A 190 11.44 14.41 11.26
CA ALA A 190 11.98 15.14 10.10
C ALA A 190 10.89 15.90 9.31
N GLY A 191 9.61 15.85 9.73
CA GLY A 191 8.49 16.51 9.05
C GLY A 191 8.11 15.85 7.72
N LEU A 192 8.52 14.61 7.49
CA LEU A 192 8.14 13.84 6.31
C LEU A 192 6.76 13.20 6.53
N LYS A 193 5.90 13.27 5.52
CA LYS A 193 4.58 12.63 5.53
C LYS A 193 4.63 11.35 4.69
N MET A 194 4.12 10.26 5.24
CA MET A 194 3.88 9.03 4.47
C MET A 194 2.86 9.31 3.37
N VAL A 195 2.97 8.61 2.25
CA VAL A 195 1.93 8.63 1.20
C VAL A 195 1.20 7.30 1.28
N ASP A 196 -0.10 7.34 1.56
CA ASP A 196 -0.94 6.15 1.81
C ASP A 196 -0.39 5.21 2.90
N GLY A 197 0.28 5.77 3.92
CA GLY A 197 0.82 5.02 5.07
C GLY A 197 2.10 4.24 4.81
N GLU A 198 2.66 4.35 3.60
CA GLU A 198 3.94 3.75 3.24
C GLU A 198 5.01 4.83 3.00
N TRP A 199 6.27 4.48 3.28
CA TRP A 199 7.39 5.25 2.76
C TRP A 199 7.38 5.13 1.24
N PRO A 200 7.49 6.24 0.50
CA PRO A 200 7.35 6.20 -0.95
C PRO A 200 8.43 5.30 -1.55
N ARG A 201 8.01 4.17 -2.11
CA ARG A 201 8.88 3.27 -2.87
C ARG A 201 9.47 4.04 -4.05
N VAL A 202 10.70 3.74 -4.44
CA VAL A 202 11.32 4.32 -5.65
C VAL A 202 11.24 3.37 -6.85
N ARG A 203 11.26 3.97 -8.04
CA ARG A 203 11.46 3.30 -9.33
C ARG A 203 12.48 4.08 -10.13
N VAL A 204 13.32 3.39 -10.90
CA VAL A 204 14.24 4.03 -11.83
C VAL A 204 13.49 4.41 -13.10
N LEU A 205 13.33 5.71 -13.37
CA LEU A 205 12.73 6.26 -14.58
C LEU A 205 13.75 7.20 -15.23
N GLY A 206 14.06 7.01 -16.51
CA GLY A 206 15.03 7.85 -17.20
C GLY A 206 16.43 7.84 -16.57
N GLY A 207 16.80 6.74 -15.89
CA GLY A 207 18.10 6.60 -15.22
C GLY A 207 18.19 7.18 -13.80
N ALA A 208 17.12 7.77 -13.26
CA ALA A 208 17.09 8.30 -11.90
C ALA A 208 15.97 7.70 -11.06
N ASP A 209 16.17 7.66 -9.75
CA ASP A 209 15.15 7.20 -8.80
C ASP A 209 14.05 8.24 -8.61
N ILE A 210 12.80 7.82 -8.82
CA ILE A 210 11.61 8.63 -8.60
C ILE A 210 10.62 7.89 -7.70
N HIS A 211 10.01 8.63 -6.77
CA HIS A 211 9.00 8.08 -5.87
C HIS A 211 7.73 7.66 -6.63
N VAL A 212 7.28 6.43 -6.39
CA VAL A 212 6.08 5.83 -6.99
C VAL A 212 4.86 6.72 -6.84
N PRO A 213 4.56 7.32 -5.66
CA PRO A 213 3.41 8.20 -5.55
C PRO A 213 3.45 9.44 -6.45
N ARG A 214 4.64 9.97 -6.78
CA ARG A 214 4.74 11.08 -7.75
C ARG A 214 4.38 10.60 -9.15
N ILE A 215 4.85 9.41 -9.52
CA ILE A 215 4.51 8.79 -10.79
C ILE A 215 3.00 8.58 -10.86
N GLU A 216 2.40 7.97 -9.83
CA GLU A 216 0.98 7.62 -9.81
C GLU A 216 0.04 8.84 -9.74
N LEU A 217 0.51 9.98 -9.21
CA LEU A 217 -0.26 11.24 -9.21
C LEU A 217 -0.46 11.79 -10.64
N ILE A 218 0.52 11.63 -11.52
CA ILE A 218 0.47 12.13 -12.91
C ILE A 218 0.03 11.04 -13.88
N HIS A 219 0.51 9.83 -13.66
CA HIS A 219 0.28 8.64 -14.45
C HIS A 219 -0.23 7.54 -13.52
N PRO A 220 -1.50 7.62 -13.08
CA PRO A 220 -2.09 6.55 -12.30
C PRO A 220 -1.95 5.26 -13.10
N ARG A 221 -1.51 4.20 -12.42
CA ARG A 221 -1.47 2.89 -13.07
C ARG A 221 -2.88 2.53 -13.50
N VAL A 222 -3.03 2.23 -14.78
CA VAL A 222 -4.22 1.54 -15.25
C VAL A 222 -4.10 0.13 -14.69
N LEU A 223 -4.84 -0.17 -13.62
CA LEU A 223 -5.05 -1.54 -13.19
C LEU A 223 -5.87 -2.19 -14.30
N GLU A 224 -5.23 -2.91 -15.21
CA GLU A 224 -5.96 -3.70 -16.18
C GLU A 224 -6.79 -4.73 -15.42
N PRO A 225 -8.10 -4.89 -15.74
CA PRO A 225 -8.87 -5.99 -15.21
C PRO A 225 -8.13 -7.30 -15.53
N ALA A 226 -8.07 -8.20 -14.55
CA ALA A 226 -7.54 -9.53 -14.78
C ALA A 226 -8.34 -10.19 -15.91
N GLU A 227 -7.67 -10.54 -17.01
CA GLU A 227 -8.21 -11.41 -18.06
C GLU A 227 -8.52 -12.81 -17.52
#